data_AF-Q6LKL6-F1
#
_entry.id   AF-Q6LKL6-F1
#
_cell.length_a   1.000
_cell.length_b   1.000
_cell.length_c   1.000
_cell.angle_alpha   90.00
_cell.angle_beta   90.00
_cell.angle_gamma   90.00
#
_symmetry.space_group_name_H-M   'P 1'
#
loop_
_entity.id
_entity.type
_entity.pdbx_description
1 polymer ?
#
loop_
_entity_poly.entity_id
_entity_poly.type
_entity_poly.pdbx_seq_one_letter_code
_entity_poly.pdbx_strand_id
1 'polypeptide(L)'
;MKQHDKDALLVTPQENYSQESVSVSPLSLYSSHEKIDVELRPPHDMPGYHWHGQVEVNIPFGGDVEYIINGSPVVLKDGHIGLFWASVPHRLTHPGDSQNMGIINIPIHHFLSWPLNRELVNQITHGGSITIDSAIFGV
;
A
#
# COMPACT_ATOMS: atom_id res chain seq x y z
N MET A 1 60.69 -3.82 22.11
CA MET A 1 59.37 -4.06 22.73
C MET A 1 58.60 -2.75 22.68
N LYS A 2 57.78 -2.54 21.64
CA LYS A 2 56.95 -1.33 21.49
C LYS A 2 55.50 -1.72 21.72
N GLN A 3 54.87 -0.95 22.60
CA GLN A 3 53.62 -1.22 23.29
C GLN A 3 52.43 -0.97 22.35
N HIS A 4 51.50 -1.92 22.35
CA HIS A 4 50.29 -1.91 21.53
C HIS A 4 49.37 -0.75 21.88
N ASP A 5 48.92 -0.06 20.84
CA ASP A 5 47.86 0.93 20.85
C ASP A 5 46.51 0.27 21.17
N LYS A 6 45.77 0.83 22.12
CA LYS A 6 44.42 0.42 22.49
C LYS A 6 43.53 1.65 22.49
N ASP A 7 43.13 2.08 21.30
CA ASP A 7 42.01 2.99 21.15
C ASP A 7 40.72 2.24 21.49
N ALA A 8 40.36 2.29 22.77
CA ALA A 8 39.03 1.93 23.22
C ALA A 8 38.05 2.97 22.66
N LEU A 9 37.16 2.51 21.80
CA LEU A 9 36.03 3.28 21.27
C LEU A 9 35.18 3.77 22.45
N LEU A 10 35.39 5.01 22.90
CA LEU A 10 34.57 5.66 23.90
C LEU A 10 33.22 6.01 23.26
N VAL A 11 32.23 5.13 23.44
CA VAL A 11 30.84 5.43 23.15
C VAL A 11 30.38 6.45 24.19
N THR A 12 30.31 7.71 23.76
CA THR A 12 29.73 8.78 24.58
C THR A 12 28.21 8.75 24.40
N PRO A 13 27.41 8.70 25.48
CA PRO A 13 25.97 8.87 25.38
C PRO A 13 25.68 10.29 24.88
N GLN A 14 24.98 10.38 23.75
CA GLN A 14 24.50 11.67 23.25
C GLN A 14 23.31 12.11 24.11
N GLU A 15 23.56 12.95 25.12
CA GLU A 15 22.52 13.45 26.04
C GLU A 15 21.71 14.64 25.49
N ASN A 16 21.98 15.10 24.27
CA ASN A 16 21.24 16.19 23.64
C ASN A 16 20.48 15.69 22.40
N TYR A 17 19.18 15.49 22.57
CA TYR A 17 18.22 15.40 21.47
C TYR A 17 17.90 16.81 20.98
N SER A 18 18.23 17.12 19.73
CA SER A 18 17.65 18.29 19.06
C SER A 18 16.18 18.00 18.76
N GLN A 19 15.30 19.02 18.78
CA GLN A 19 13.88 18.84 18.46
C GLN A 19 13.64 18.30 17.03
N GLU A 20 14.66 18.29 16.18
CA GLU A 20 14.62 17.71 14.82
C GLU A 20 14.89 16.20 14.77
N SER A 21 15.38 15.57 15.85
CA SER A 21 15.63 14.13 15.91
C SER A 21 14.63 13.38 16.78
N VAL A 22 13.42 13.93 16.95
CA VAL A 22 12.30 13.15 17.49
C VAL A 22 12.09 11.99 16.52
N SER A 23 12.34 10.78 17.01
CA SER A 23 12.01 9.54 16.33
C SER A 23 10.56 9.61 15.90
N VAL A 24 10.34 9.97 14.64
CA VAL A 24 9.02 9.81 14.05
C VAL A 24 8.81 8.31 13.95
N SER A 25 7.99 7.78 14.85
CA SER A 25 7.29 6.53 14.61
C SER A 25 6.86 6.46 13.13
N PRO A 26 6.92 5.30 12.47
CA PRO A 26 6.34 5.12 11.15
C PRO A 26 4.86 5.57 11.08
N LEU A 27 4.21 5.64 12.25
CA LEU A 27 2.85 6.12 12.46
C LEU A 27 2.75 7.62 12.76
N SER A 28 3.83 8.34 13.10
CA SER A 28 3.77 9.81 13.27
C SER A 28 3.70 10.59 11.95
N LEU A 29 3.82 9.90 10.80
CA LEU A 29 3.41 10.44 9.51
C LEU A 29 1.88 10.45 9.31
N TYR A 30 1.08 9.95 10.28
CA TYR A 30 -0.36 10.18 10.39
C TYR A 30 -0.70 11.64 10.74
N SER A 31 -0.07 12.58 10.03
CA SER A 31 -0.54 13.94 9.92
C SER A 31 -2.01 13.90 9.53
N SER A 32 -2.79 14.73 10.19
CA SER A 32 -4.25 14.86 10.21
C SER A 32 -4.93 15.17 8.86
N HIS A 33 -4.30 14.84 7.72
CA HIS A 33 -4.63 15.35 6.40
C HIS A 33 -4.69 14.29 5.28
N GLU A 34 -4.36 13.03 5.53
CA GLU A 34 -4.58 11.99 4.51
C GLU A 34 -6.08 11.69 4.40
N LYS A 35 -6.68 12.20 3.32
CA LYS A 35 -8.08 11.96 2.96
C LYS A 35 -8.17 10.67 2.16
N ILE A 36 -9.36 10.06 2.19
CA ILE A 36 -9.72 9.07 1.18
C ILE A 36 -9.76 9.80 -0.16
N ASP A 37 -9.01 9.28 -1.12
CA ASP A 37 -8.96 9.81 -2.48
C ASP A 37 -9.70 8.85 -3.43
N VAL A 38 -10.49 9.41 -4.33
CA VAL A 38 -11.33 8.66 -5.28
C VAL A 38 -11.10 9.24 -6.66
N GLU A 39 -10.67 8.39 -7.57
CA GLU A 39 -10.38 8.75 -8.95
C GLU A 39 -11.15 7.82 -9.90
N LEU A 40 -11.63 8.39 -11.01
CA LEU A 40 -12.10 7.63 -12.17
C LEU A 40 -11.25 8.06 -13.37
N ARG A 41 -10.40 7.16 -13.85
CA ARG A 41 -9.52 7.43 -14.99
C ARG A 41 -9.24 6.17 -15.80
N PRO A 42 -8.76 6.30 -17.05
CA PRO A 42 -8.22 5.16 -17.78
C PRO A 42 -7.06 4.50 -17.02
N PRO A 43 -7.05 3.15 -16.91
CA PRO A 43 -5.87 2.44 -16.43
C PRO A 43 -4.72 2.60 -17.42
N HIS A 44 -3.49 2.52 -16.94
CA HIS A 44 -2.30 2.56 -17.78
C HIS A 44 -1.23 1.66 -17.22
N ASP A 45 -0.38 1.14 -18.12
CA ASP A 45 0.77 0.35 -17.74
C ASP A 45 1.72 1.13 -16.85
N MET A 46 2.02 0.56 -15.69
CA MET A 46 2.98 1.15 -14.77
C MET A 46 4.40 0.78 -15.24
N PRO A 47 5.33 1.75 -15.32
CA PRO A 47 6.69 1.49 -15.81
C PRO A 47 7.51 0.59 -14.88
N GLY A 48 7.11 0.50 -13.60
CA GLY A 48 7.75 -0.34 -12.59
C GLY A 48 6.82 -0.61 -11.41
N TYR A 49 7.34 -1.29 -10.38
CA TYR A 49 6.60 -1.52 -9.13
C TYR A 49 6.42 -0.23 -8.36
N HIS A 50 5.22 0.00 -7.85
CA HIS A 50 4.89 1.06 -6.91
C HIS A 50 4.61 0.46 -5.53
N TRP A 51 4.73 1.28 -4.50
CA TRP A 51 4.28 0.99 -3.14
C TRP A 51 4.01 2.28 -2.38
N HIS A 52 2.99 2.26 -1.52
CA HIS A 52 2.62 3.38 -0.65
C HIS A 52 1.76 2.90 0.52
N GLY A 53 1.50 3.80 1.47
CA GLY A 53 0.87 3.43 2.74
C GLY A 53 -0.62 3.10 2.68
N GLN A 54 -1.30 3.35 1.56
CA GLN A 54 -2.76 3.20 1.44
C GLN A 54 -3.18 1.76 1.15
N VAL A 55 -4.42 1.43 1.49
CA VAL A 55 -5.16 0.30 0.92
C VAL A 55 -5.81 0.79 -0.37
N GLU A 56 -5.63 0.05 -1.46
CA GLU A 56 -6.24 0.36 -2.75
C GLU A 56 -7.49 -0.47 -2.99
N VAL A 57 -8.52 0.19 -3.53
CA VAL A 57 -9.69 -0.45 -4.14
C VAL A 57 -9.70 -0.12 -5.63
N ASN A 58 -9.59 -1.12 -6.49
CA ASN A 58 -9.56 -0.94 -7.94
C ASN A 58 -10.74 -1.66 -8.58
N ILE A 59 -11.42 -0.99 -9.52
CA ILE A 59 -12.62 -1.50 -10.21
C ILE A 59 -12.52 -1.15 -11.70
N PRO A 60 -12.10 -2.08 -12.58
CA PRO A 60 -12.03 -1.82 -14.01
C PRO A 60 -13.42 -1.87 -14.65
N PHE A 61 -13.63 -1.06 -15.68
CA PHE A 61 -14.87 -1.01 -16.44
C PHE A 61 -14.61 -1.16 -17.95
N GLY A 62 -15.37 -2.05 -18.59
CA GLY A 62 -15.32 -2.31 -20.02
C GLY A 62 -14.18 -3.24 -20.44
N GLY A 63 -13.49 -3.90 -19.50
CA GLY A 63 -12.43 -4.84 -19.79
C GLY A 63 -11.66 -5.29 -18.56
N ASP A 64 -11.03 -6.45 -18.65
CA ASP A 64 -10.12 -6.98 -17.62
C ASP A 64 -8.81 -6.18 -17.60
N VAL A 65 -8.16 -6.14 -16.44
CA VAL A 65 -6.82 -5.59 -16.27
C VAL A 65 -5.90 -6.60 -15.59
N GLU A 66 -4.61 -6.54 -15.90
CA GLU A 66 -3.60 -7.44 -15.35
C GLU A 66 -2.63 -6.70 -14.44
N TYR A 67 -2.34 -7.33 -13.30
CA TYR A 67 -1.39 -6.86 -12.32
C TYR A 67 -0.32 -7.91 -12.02
N ILE A 68 0.80 -7.44 -11.50
CA ILE A 68 1.65 -8.23 -10.61
C ILE A 68 1.53 -7.62 -9.22
N ILE A 69 1.10 -8.41 -8.24
CA ILE A 69 0.99 -8.01 -6.82
C ILE A 69 1.83 -8.99 -6.00
N ASN A 70 2.78 -8.48 -5.23
CA ASN A 70 3.73 -9.30 -4.46
C ASN A 70 4.48 -10.35 -5.32
N GLY A 71 4.79 -10.01 -6.57
CA GLY A 71 5.40 -10.94 -7.53
C GLY A 71 4.45 -12.00 -8.12
N SER A 72 3.17 -12.03 -7.72
CA SER A 72 2.17 -12.95 -8.26
C SER A 72 1.32 -12.26 -9.34
N PRO A 73 1.09 -12.89 -10.51
CA PRO A 73 0.18 -12.37 -11.52
C PRO A 73 -1.27 -12.43 -11.02
N VAL A 74 -2.02 -11.35 -11.21
CA VAL A 74 -3.42 -11.22 -10.81
C VAL A 74 -4.20 -10.62 -11.99
N VAL A 75 -5.29 -11.27 -12.39
CA VAL A 75 -6.24 -10.72 -13.37
C VAL A 75 -7.43 -10.18 -12.61
N LEU A 76 -7.62 -8.87 -12.67
CA LEU A 76 -8.81 -8.22 -12.11
C LEU A 76 -9.84 -8.09 -13.23
N LYS A 77 -10.93 -8.85 -13.07
CA LYS A 77 -11.99 -8.95 -14.07
C LYS A 77 -12.82 -7.68 -14.16
N ASP A 78 -13.38 -7.42 -15.34
CA ASP A 78 -14.33 -6.34 -15.57
C ASP A 78 -15.43 -6.32 -14.48
N GLY A 79 -15.67 -5.13 -13.94
CA GLY A 79 -16.60 -4.89 -12.85
C GLY A 79 -16.17 -5.45 -11.50
N HIS A 80 -15.15 -6.30 -11.37
CA HIS A 80 -14.77 -6.85 -10.06
C HIS A 80 -14.05 -5.81 -9.21
N ILE A 81 -14.19 -5.95 -7.89
CA ILE A 81 -13.50 -5.13 -6.90
C ILE A 81 -12.22 -5.84 -6.49
N GLY A 82 -11.07 -5.24 -6.81
CA GLY A 82 -9.77 -5.61 -6.27
C GLY A 82 -9.46 -4.81 -5.02
N LEU A 83 -9.03 -5.47 -3.95
CA LEU A 83 -8.65 -4.86 -2.68
C LEU A 83 -7.29 -5.41 -2.23
N PHE A 84 -6.31 -4.53 -2.01
CA PHE A 84 -4.99 -4.93 -1.49
C PHE A 84 -4.31 -3.78 -0.73
N TRP A 85 -3.36 -4.12 0.14
CA TRP A 85 -2.54 -3.12 0.80
C TRP A 85 -1.36 -2.74 -0.10
N ALA A 86 -1.33 -1.50 -0.57
CA ALA A 86 -0.35 -1.00 -1.52
C ALA A 86 1.07 -0.85 -0.94
N SER A 87 1.29 -1.19 0.35
CA SER A 87 2.63 -1.34 0.93
C SER A 87 3.35 -2.57 0.35
N VAL A 88 2.58 -3.50 -0.24
CA VAL A 88 3.10 -4.59 -1.05
C VAL A 88 3.47 -4.07 -2.45
N PRO A 89 4.64 -4.45 -3.01
CA PRO A 89 5.00 -4.07 -4.37
C PRO A 89 3.95 -4.55 -5.37
N HIS A 90 3.39 -3.61 -6.13
CA HIS A 90 2.36 -3.90 -7.14
C HIS A 90 2.62 -3.09 -8.42
N ARG A 91 2.12 -3.62 -9.53
CA ARG A 91 2.29 -3.02 -10.86
C ARG A 91 1.14 -3.46 -11.76
N LEU A 92 0.45 -2.52 -12.40
CA LEU A 92 -0.45 -2.80 -13.51
C LEU A 92 0.40 -3.06 -14.77
N THR A 93 0.30 -4.26 -15.33
CA THR A 93 1.13 -4.74 -16.45
C THR A 93 0.40 -4.78 -17.78
N HIS A 94 -0.93 -4.76 -17.76
CA HIS A 94 -1.74 -4.63 -18.97
C HIS A 94 -3.10 -3.99 -18.64
N PRO A 95 -3.45 -2.81 -19.21
CA PRO A 95 -4.77 -2.18 -19.01
C PRO A 95 -5.90 -2.86 -19.81
N GLY A 96 -5.56 -3.75 -20.75
CA GLY A 96 -6.54 -4.43 -21.59
C GLY A 96 -7.41 -3.44 -22.37
N ASP A 97 -8.69 -3.80 -22.52
CA ASP A 97 -9.70 -2.96 -23.18
C ASP A 97 -10.42 -2.00 -22.21
N SER A 98 -10.03 -2.00 -20.92
CA SER A 98 -10.66 -1.19 -19.88
C SER A 98 -10.50 0.31 -20.17
N GLN A 99 -11.62 1.00 -20.36
CA GLN A 99 -11.61 2.43 -20.72
C GLN A 99 -11.59 3.34 -19.50
N ASN A 100 -12.06 2.85 -18.35
CA ASN A 100 -12.05 3.55 -17.08
C ASN A 100 -11.86 2.55 -15.94
N MET A 101 -11.22 3.00 -14.88
CA MET A 101 -11.05 2.27 -13.64
C MET A 101 -11.36 3.20 -12.47
N GLY A 102 -12.24 2.75 -11.58
CA GLY A 102 -12.44 3.39 -10.29
C GLY A 102 -11.30 3.00 -9.36
N ILE A 103 -10.65 4.00 -8.77
CA ILE A 103 -9.49 3.82 -7.87
C ILE A 103 -9.82 4.55 -6.58
N ILE A 104 -9.75 3.84 -5.45
CA ILE A 104 -9.96 4.42 -4.12
C ILE A 104 -8.73 4.15 -3.29
N ASN A 105 -8.06 5.23 -2.89
CA ASN A 105 -6.92 5.16 -1.99
C ASN A 105 -7.39 5.46 -0.56
N ILE A 106 -7.39 4.43 0.29
CA ILE A 106 -7.81 4.53 1.69
C ILE A 106 -6.56 4.56 2.56
N PRO A 107 -6.27 5.65 3.29
CA PRO A 107 -5.18 5.68 4.25
C PRO A 107 -5.31 4.55 5.27
N ILE A 108 -4.22 3.84 5.55
CA ILE A 108 -4.26 2.60 6.35
C ILE A 108 -4.87 2.80 7.75
N HIS A 109 -4.69 3.96 8.37
CA HIS A 109 -5.31 4.24 9.67
C HIS A 109 -6.83 4.32 9.60
N HIS A 110 -7.41 4.84 8.51
CA HIS A 110 -8.86 4.80 8.29
C HIS A 110 -9.33 3.35 8.14
N PHE A 111 -8.68 2.57 7.28
CA PHE A 111 -9.00 1.15 7.08
C PHE A 111 -8.96 0.34 8.38
N LEU A 112 -7.92 0.53 9.21
CA LEU A 112 -7.77 -0.15 10.50
C LEU A 112 -8.74 0.35 11.58
N SER A 113 -9.27 1.57 11.43
CA SER A 113 -10.25 2.13 12.37
C SER A 113 -11.68 1.65 12.12
N TRP A 114 -11.95 1.09 10.94
CA TRP A 114 -13.28 0.63 10.57
C TRP A 114 -13.65 -0.67 11.31
N PRO A 115 -14.95 -0.88 11.58
CA PRO A 115 -15.43 -2.10 12.25
C PRO A 115 -15.46 -3.29 11.27
N LEU A 116 -14.29 -3.64 10.71
CA LEU A 116 -14.12 -4.72 9.75
C LEU A 116 -13.88 -6.06 10.47
N ASN A 117 -14.20 -7.14 9.76
CA ASN A 117 -13.87 -8.49 10.16
C ASN A 117 -12.34 -8.66 10.32
N ARG A 118 -11.91 -9.35 11.38
CA ARG A 118 -10.48 -9.52 11.72
C ARG A 118 -9.74 -10.34 10.67
N GLU A 119 -10.37 -11.37 10.13
CA GLU A 119 -9.78 -12.21 9.09
C GLU A 119 -9.47 -11.38 7.83
N LEU A 120 -10.41 -10.50 7.42
CA LEU A 120 -10.20 -9.56 6.32
C LEU A 120 -9.03 -8.61 6.58
N VAL A 121 -9.00 -7.96 7.75
CA VAL A 121 -7.92 -7.03 8.11
C VAL A 121 -6.57 -7.76 8.10
N ASN A 122 -6.51 -8.96 8.67
CA ASN A 122 -5.30 -9.76 8.68
C ASN A 122 -4.85 -10.13 7.26
N GLN A 123 -5.77 -10.61 6.42
CA GLN A 123 -5.45 -11.00 5.04
C GLN A 123 -4.85 -9.83 4.26
N ILE A 124 -5.47 -8.65 4.33
CA ILE A 124 -5.00 -7.45 3.62
C ILE A 124 -3.65 -6.96 4.18
N THR A 125 -3.51 -6.88 5.50
CA THR A 125 -2.27 -6.35 6.13
C THR A 125 -1.08 -7.31 6.06
N HIS A 126 -1.30 -8.60 5.80
CA HIS A 126 -0.22 -9.57 5.56
C HIS A 126 0.11 -9.72 4.07
N GLY A 127 -0.39 -8.81 3.24
CA GLY A 127 -0.06 -8.73 1.82
C GLY A 127 -0.87 -9.65 0.91
N GLY A 128 -2.02 -10.15 1.40
CA GLY A 128 -3.03 -10.76 0.56
C GLY A 128 -3.74 -9.72 -0.31
N SER A 129 -4.18 -10.16 -1.48
CA SER A 129 -5.14 -9.44 -2.32
C SER A 129 -6.46 -10.19 -2.36
N ILE A 130 -7.56 -9.45 -2.46
CA ILE A 130 -8.91 -10.00 -2.55
C ILE A 130 -9.54 -9.48 -3.84
N THR A 131 -10.25 -10.36 -4.54
CA THR A 131 -11.07 -9.98 -5.69
C THR A 131 -12.48 -10.47 -5.43
N ILE A 132 -13.45 -9.57 -5.52
CA ILE A 132 -14.87 -9.87 -5.30
C ILE A 132 -15.63 -9.42 -6.54
N ASP A 133 -16.53 -10.27 -7.02
CA ASP A 133 -17.45 -9.92 -8.10
C ASP A 133 -18.43 -8.83 -7.61
N SER A 134 -18.46 -7.68 -8.30
CA SER A 134 -19.40 -6.60 -7.94
C SER A 134 -20.85 -6.94 -8.29
N ALA A 135 -21.11 -7.91 -9.17
CA ALA A 135 -22.46 -8.37 -9.48
C ALA A 135 -23.15 -9.02 -8.28
N ILE A 136 -22.41 -9.42 -7.24
CA ILE A 136 -22.96 -9.91 -5.97
C ILE A 136 -23.69 -8.78 -5.22
N PHE A 137 -23.39 -7.51 -5.51
CA PHE A 137 -24.03 -6.33 -4.90
C PHE A 137 -25.14 -5.71 -5.76
N GLY A 138 -25.66 -6.43 -6.77
CA GLY A 138 -26.74 -5.94 -7.64
C GLY A 138 -27.98 -5.48 -6.86
N VAL A 139 -28.14 -4.16 -6.73
CA VAL A 139 -29.40 -3.45 -6.51
C VAL A 139 -29.88 -2.93 -7.85
#